data_AF-A0A820AYX2-F1
#
_entry.id   AF-A0A820AYX2-F1
#
_cell.length_a   1.000
_cell.length_b   1.000
_cell.length_c   1.000
_cell.angle_alpha   90.00
_cell.angle_beta   90.00
_cell.angle_gamma   90.00
#
_symmetry.space_group_name_H-M   'P 1'
#
loop_
_entity.id
_entity.type
_entity.pdbx_description
1 polymer ?
#
loop_
_entity_poly.entity_id
_entity_poly.type
_entity_poly.pdbx_seq_one_letter_code
_entity_poly.pdbx_strand_id
1 'polypeptide(L)'
;MPRKLVPVSTIDPDTGRISMRRSDPWINNFNEYLIAACRCNMDIKFIWSGSDAKALVYYITDYVTKMSLSFHDTFALVQKCITSFKNLSDQTDKESAIERSRKLVLRCYNTLASQQELSGVQVASYLMNWDDHYTTHKFQGLYLIQTERFLQTELNEMRTKQNLELASHDMLDDDVFDDGTIDEENNDEEHFQIQPSENDKKFVLVNTRIDYQYRSDTLNNICLYDFVSILYKKKMNATDMKYLSKTALPQEKEPNQTGRPPNERFPFQNQHPQATTHLMMKYSQSRVPILYGPQIPRRDREDTQERYSRALLTLFVPWRTVSDLCDDNQKWEDAFKSHQHRISTYSWNIIENIQLLHECKKDRDEHLLQVIAAAQTENDTIDPVLFPANHDVYNDYDDMNDSEDLLELLGNSNEYMTAAMIGTKKSAENKYIEETIEAVESVGR
;
A
#
# COMPACT_ATOMS: atom_id res chain seq x y z
N MET A 1 -31.69 18.59 -4.51
CA MET A 1 -32.80 18.65 -3.56
C MET A 1 -32.77 19.95 -2.77
N PRO A 2 -33.94 20.44 -2.32
CA PRO A 2 -34.03 21.59 -1.44
C PRO A 2 -33.33 21.32 -0.10
N ARG A 3 -32.33 22.13 0.25
CA ARG A 3 -31.61 22.05 1.53
C ARG A 3 -32.44 22.73 2.63
N LYS A 4 -32.30 22.26 3.88
CA LYS A 4 -32.95 22.87 5.05
C LYS A 4 -32.62 24.37 5.14
N LEU A 5 -33.65 25.20 5.29
CA LEU A 5 -33.49 26.63 5.52
C LEU A 5 -32.89 26.88 6.89
N VAL A 6 -31.97 27.83 6.94
CA VAL A 6 -31.27 28.23 8.17
C VAL A 6 -31.39 29.74 8.26
N PRO A 7 -32.14 30.30 9.22
CA PRO A 7 -32.45 31.73 9.21
C PRO A 7 -31.23 32.60 9.57
N VAL A 8 -30.31 32.09 10.38
CA VAL A 8 -29.13 32.80 10.89
C VAL A 8 -27.95 31.84 10.94
N SER A 9 -26.75 32.33 10.66
CA SER A 9 -25.54 31.51 10.82
C SER A 9 -25.26 31.26 12.30
N THR A 10 -25.12 29.99 12.69
CA THR A 10 -24.89 29.57 14.08
C THR A 10 -23.74 28.57 14.16
N ILE A 11 -23.08 28.55 15.32
CA ILE A 11 -22.07 27.55 15.66
C ILE A 11 -22.66 26.75 16.82
N ASP A 12 -22.70 25.43 16.66
CA ASP A 12 -23.04 24.52 17.75
C ASP A 12 -21.86 24.46 18.74
N PRO A 13 -22.04 24.85 20.01
CA PRO A 13 -20.96 24.89 21.00
C PRO A 13 -20.44 23.50 21.39
N ASP A 14 -21.24 22.45 21.25
CA ASP A 14 -20.88 21.09 21.69
C ASP A 14 -20.18 20.31 20.56
N THR A 15 -20.67 20.46 19.32
CA THR A 15 -20.12 19.76 18.15
C THR A 15 -19.14 20.59 17.33
N GLY A 16 -19.10 21.91 17.54
CA GLY A 16 -18.32 22.85 16.71
C GLY A 16 -18.90 23.05 15.30
N ARG A 17 -20.08 22.48 14.99
CA ARG A 17 -20.66 22.51 13.64
C ARG A 17 -21.17 23.91 13.28
N ILE A 18 -20.73 24.41 12.12
CA ILE A 18 -21.18 25.69 11.58
C ILE A 18 -22.36 25.48 10.63
N SER A 19 -23.51 26.06 10.97
CA SER A 19 -24.66 26.16 10.08
C SER A 19 -24.71 27.56 9.50
N MET A 20 -24.52 27.70 8.19
CA MET A 20 -24.61 29.00 7.52
C MET A 20 -26.07 29.36 7.23
N ARG A 21 -26.42 30.64 7.35
CA ARG A 21 -27.71 31.16 6.90
C ARG A 21 -27.97 30.76 5.46
N ARG A 22 -29.15 30.17 5.22
CA ARG A 22 -29.67 29.79 3.91
C ARG A 22 -31.08 30.36 3.75
N SER A 23 -31.23 31.28 2.81
CA SER A 23 -32.50 31.94 2.50
C SER A 23 -33.32 31.24 1.41
N ASP A 24 -32.66 30.44 0.56
CA ASP A 24 -33.30 29.69 -0.51
C ASP A 24 -32.86 28.23 -0.46
N PRO A 25 -33.79 27.26 -0.49
CA PRO A 25 -33.44 25.86 -0.36
C PRO A 25 -32.69 25.30 -1.59
N TRP A 26 -32.76 25.96 -2.75
CA TRP A 26 -32.09 25.52 -3.98
C TRP A 26 -30.69 26.12 -4.16
N ILE A 27 -30.28 27.00 -3.25
CA ILE A 27 -28.96 27.63 -3.28
C ILE A 27 -28.00 26.86 -2.37
N ASN A 28 -26.92 26.37 -2.98
CA ASN A 28 -25.78 25.81 -2.26
C ASN A 28 -25.03 26.91 -1.51
N ASN A 29 -24.17 26.51 -0.58
CA ASN A 29 -23.30 27.47 0.09
C ASN A 29 -22.29 28.05 -0.93
N PHE A 30 -22.12 29.36 -0.93
CA PHE A 30 -21.24 30.05 -1.86
C PHE A 30 -20.49 31.20 -1.18
N ASN A 31 -19.42 31.65 -1.83
CA ASN A 31 -18.67 32.85 -1.47
C ASN A 31 -18.91 33.90 -2.55
N GLU A 32 -19.35 35.10 -2.16
CA GLU A 32 -19.74 36.16 -3.10
C GLU A 32 -18.59 36.60 -4.03
N TYR A 33 -17.35 36.58 -3.56
CA TYR A 33 -16.18 36.99 -4.34
C TYR A 33 -15.77 35.91 -5.32
N LEU A 34 -15.73 34.65 -4.87
CA LEU A 34 -15.35 33.52 -5.73
C LEU A 34 -16.39 33.27 -6.83
N ILE A 35 -17.69 33.40 -6.54
CA ILE A 35 -18.72 33.23 -7.57
C ILE A 35 -18.64 34.36 -8.61
N ALA A 36 -18.36 35.59 -8.18
CA ALA A 36 -18.19 36.73 -9.08
C ALA A 36 -16.94 36.59 -9.96
N ALA A 37 -15.83 36.12 -9.39
CA ALA A 37 -14.55 35.97 -10.08
C ALA A 37 -14.55 34.77 -11.05
N CYS A 38 -14.94 33.60 -10.56
CA CYS A 38 -14.84 32.34 -11.31
C CYS A 38 -16.07 32.08 -12.19
N ARG A 39 -17.20 32.75 -11.92
CA ARG A 39 -18.48 32.60 -12.64
C ARG A 39 -18.91 31.14 -12.80
N CYS A 40 -18.57 30.30 -11.82
CA CYS A 40 -18.90 28.88 -11.78
C CYS A 40 -19.77 28.57 -10.56
N ASN A 41 -20.53 27.47 -10.65
CA ASN A 41 -21.33 26.99 -9.54
C ASN A 41 -20.43 26.53 -8.38
N MET A 42 -20.88 26.73 -7.14
CA MET A 42 -20.11 26.38 -5.96
C MET A 42 -20.96 25.63 -4.93
N ASP A 43 -20.31 24.75 -4.17
CA ASP A 43 -20.87 24.13 -2.97
C ASP A 43 -19.82 24.14 -1.86
N ILE A 44 -19.67 25.31 -1.22
CA ILE A 44 -18.65 25.54 -0.19
C ILE A 44 -19.08 24.90 1.13
N LYS A 45 -18.29 23.94 1.60
CA LYS A 45 -18.47 23.35 2.93
C LYS A 45 -17.37 23.86 3.86
N PHE A 46 -17.78 24.37 5.02
CA PHE A 46 -16.84 24.71 6.08
C PHE A 46 -16.46 23.44 6.82
N ILE A 47 -15.16 23.18 6.92
CA ILE A 47 -14.58 21.98 7.53
C ILE A 47 -13.83 22.45 8.77
N TRP A 48 -14.24 22.00 9.95
CA TRP A 48 -13.54 22.27 11.21
C TRP A 48 -13.23 20.97 11.96
N SER A 49 -12.50 21.04 13.07
CA SER A 49 -12.07 19.86 13.83
C SER A 49 -13.26 19.01 14.30
N GLY A 50 -13.16 17.69 14.18
CA GLY A 50 -14.19 16.74 14.61
C GLY A 50 -14.36 15.59 13.62
N SER A 51 -15.38 14.76 13.83
CA SER A 51 -15.73 13.62 12.97
C SER A 51 -16.02 14.05 11.52
N ASP A 52 -16.64 15.21 11.31
CA ASP A 52 -16.94 15.75 9.98
C ASP A 52 -15.66 16.03 9.17
N ALA A 53 -14.61 16.56 9.80
CA ALA A 53 -13.32 16.75 9.11
C ALA A 53 -12.64 15.41 8.82
N LYS A 54 -12.65 14.50 9.79
CA LYS A 54 -12.08 13.16 9.68
C LYS A 54 -12.69 12.38 8.50
N ALA A 55 -14.02 12.37 8.40
CA ALA A 55 -14.73 11.74 7.29
C ALA A 55 -14.47 12.41 5.93
N LEU A 56 -14.37 13.74 5.93
CA LEU A 56 -14.23 14.52 4.70
C LEU A 56 -12.82 14.42 4.07
N VAL A 57 -11.78 14.12 4.86
CA VAL A 57 -10.43 13.85 4.32
C VAL A 57 -10.47 12.70 3.32
N TYR A 58 -11.15 11.61 3.63
CA TYR A 58 -11.35 10.49 2.70
C TYR A 58 -12.14 10.92 1.48
N TYR A 59 -13.30 11.57 1.67
CA TYR A 59 -14.12 12.03 0.55
C TYR A 59 -13.36 12.94 -0.43
N ILE A 60 -12.60 13.92 0.09
CA ILE A 60 -11.78 14.81 -0.73
C ILE A 60 -10.68 14.03 -1.43
N THR A 61 -10.03 13.10 -0.71
CA THR A 61 -8.95 12.29 -1.27
C THR A 61 -9.47 11.45 -2.43
N ASP A 62 -10.56 10.70 -2.25
CA ASP A 62 -11.19 9.88 -3.29
C ASP A 62 -11.65 10.75 -4.49
N TYR A 63 -12.21 11.93 -4.21
CA TYR A 63 -12.64 12.86 -5.24
C TYR A 63 -11.48 13.46 -6.04
N VAL A 64 -10.35 13.74 -5.40
CA VAL A 64 -9.16 14.32 -6.05
C VAL A 64 -8.38 13.25 -6.79
N THR A 65 -8.23 12.05 -6.21
CA THR A 65 -7.43 10.98 -6.81
C THR A 65 -8.12 10.35 -8.00
N LYS A 66 -9.47 10.45 -8.12
CA LYS A 66 -10.30 9.84 -9.20
C LYS A 66 -9.60 8.65 -9.81
N MET A 67 -9.53 7.58 -9.03
CA MET A 67 -8.76 6.41 -9.43
C MET A 67 -9.19 5.94 -10.83
N SER A 68 -8.22 5.39 -11.56
CA SER A 68 -8.38 4.80 -12.89
C SER A 68 -9.54 3.81 -12.95
N LEU A 69 -9.91 3.41 -14.19
CA LEU A 69 -10.90 2.35 -14.48
C LEU A 69 -10.97 1.29 -13.39
N SER A 70 -12.19 0.94 -12.97
CA SER A 70 -12.41 -0.11 -11.98
C SER A 70 -11.67 -1.38 -12.37
N PHE A 71 -11.25 -2.16 -11.38
CA PHE A 71 -10.66 -3.47 -11.65
C PHE A 71 -11.62 -4.34 -12.48
N HIS A 72 -12.94 -4.25 -12.25
CA HIS A 72 -13.96 -4.94 -13.03
C HIS A 72 -13.97 -4.53 -14.51
N ASP A 73 -13.88 -3.23 -14.81
CA ASP A 73 -13.83 -2.73 -16.19
C ASP A 73 -12.53 -3.18 -16.89
N THR A 74 -11.42 -3.09 -16.16
CA THR A 74 -10.10 -3.54 -16.64
C THR A 74 -10.12 -5.04 -16.94
N PHE A 75 -10.71 -5.84 -16.04
CA PHE A 75 -10.83 -7.29 -16.19
C PHE A 75 -11.75 -7.65 -17.37
N ALA A 76 -12.92 -7.03 -17.48
CA ALA A 76 -13.84 -7.25 -18.59
C ALA A 76 -13.22 -6.92 -19.95
N LEU A 77 -12.44 -5.83 -20.02
CA LEU A 77 -11.66 -5.46 -21.21
C LEU A 77 -10.60 -6.52 -21.55
N VAL A 78 -9.85 -6.99 -20.56
CA VAL A 78 -8.84 -8.04 -20.74
C VAL A 78 -9.49 -9.36 -21.17
N GLN A 79 -10.62 -9.75 -20.55
CA GLN A 79 -11.37 -10.95 -20.93
C GLN A 79 -11.85 -10.87 -22.38
N LYS A 80 -12.41 -9.73 -22.79
CA LYS A 80 -12.82 -9.49 -24.18
C LYS A 80 -11.63 -9.57 -25.15
N CYS A 81 -10.45 -9.06 -24.76
CA CYS A 81 -9.22 -9.20 -25.54
C CYS A 81 -8.80 -10.67 -25.69
N ILE A 82 -8.83 -11.45 -24.60
CA ILE A 82 -8.46 -12.87 -24.59
C ILE A 82 -9.41 -13.67 -25.49
N THR A 83 -10.73 -13.46 -25.38
CA THR A 83 -11.72 -14.14 -26.23
C THR A 83 -11.53 -13.80 -27.70
N SER A 84 -11.30 -12.52 -28.03
CA SER A 84 -11.01 -12.11 -29.41
C SER A 84 -9.68 -12.68 -29.93
N PHE A 85 -8.68 -12.86 -29.07
CA PHE A 85 -7.39 -13.46 -29.43
C PHE A 85 -7.50 -14.96 -29.69
N LYS A 86 -8.24 -15.71 -28.84
CA LYS A 86 -8.52 -17.14 -29.04
C LYS A 86 -9.25 -17.40 -30.35
N ASN A 87 -10.24 -16.56 -30.70
CA ASN A 87 -10.97 -16.69 -31.97
C ASN A 87 -10.10 -16.42 -33.22
N LEU A 88 -8.96 -15.71 -33.08
CA LEU A 88 -8.01 -15.47 -34.17
C LEU A 88 -6.92 -16.56 -34.24
N SER A 89 -6.56 -17.19 -33.11
CA SER A 89 -5.49 -18.19 -33.08
C SER A 89 -5.83 -19.47 -33.83
N ASP A 90 -7.13 -19.79 -33.99
CA ASP A 90 -7.60 -20.93 -34.80
C ASP A 90 -7.24 -20.81 -36.30
N GLN A 91 -6.73 -19.65 -36.74
CA GLN A 91 -6.38 -19.40 -38.14
C GLN A 91 -4.87 -19.36 -38.42
N THR A 92 -3.98 -19.42 -37.41
CA THR A 92 -2.51 -19.25 -37.61
C THR A 92 -1.63 -20.14 -36.72
N ASP A 93 -1.52 -21.42 -37.09
CA ASP A 93 -0.75 -22.47 -36.40
C ASP A 93 0.79 -22.38 -36.49
N LYS A 94 1.38 -21.26 -36.93
CA LYS A 94 2.83 -21.16 -37.21
C LYS A 94 3.63 -20.29 -36.22
N GLU A 95 3.00 -19.66 -35.23
CA GLU A 95 3.70 -18.75 -34.31
C GLU A 95 4.19 -19.44 -33.03
N SER A 96 5.40 -19.09 -32.57
CA SER A 96 5.94 -19.51 -31.28
C SER A 96 5.06 -19.04 -30.12
N ALA A 97 4.94 -19.86 -29.06
CA ALA A 97 4.16 -19.54 -27.87
C ALA A 97 4.59 -18.21 -27.20
N ILE A 98 5.89 -17.88 -27.28
CA ILE A 98 6.45 -16.62 -26.74
C ILE A 98 5.99 -15.41 -27.57
N GLU A 99 5.90 -15.55 -28.89
CA GLU A 99 5.44 -14.48 -29.77
C GLU A 99 3.94 -14.23 -29.58
N ARG A 100 3.17 -15.31 -29.38
CA ARG A 100 1.75 -15.26 -29.07
C ARG A 100 1.47 -14.58 -27.74
N SER A 101 2.21 -14.91 -26.68
CA SER A 101 2.06 -14.26 -25.38
C SER A 101 2.40 -12.76 -25.43
N ARG A 102 3.48 -12.39 -26.15
CA ARG A 102 3.82 -10.97 -26.38
C ARG A 102 2.71 -10.21 -27.08
N LYS A 103 2.13 -10.77 -28.14
CA LYS A 103 1.01 -10.15 -28.86
C LYS A 103 -0.24 -10.02 -28.01
N LEU A 104 -0.54 -11.01 -27.18
CA LEU A 104 -1.66 -10.96 -26.24
C LEU A 104 -1.47 -9.81 -25.25
N VAL A 105 -0.32 -9.72 -24.60
CA VAL A 105 0.00 -8.64 -23.64
C VAL A 105 -0.09 -7.27 -24.32
N LEU A 106 0.51 -7.13 -25.51
CA LEU A 106 0.47 -5.87 -26.25
C LEU A 106 -0.96 -5.46 -26.64
N ARG A 107 -1.81 -6.44 -27.00
CA ARG A 107 -3.22 -6.20 -27.35
C ARG A 107 -4.04 -5.79 -26.13
N CYS A 108 -3.85 -6.46 -25.00
CA CYS A 108 -4.47 -6.07 -23.73
C CYS A 108 -4.05 -4.65 -23.35
N TYR A 109 -2.75 -4.35 -23.38
CA TYR A 109 -2.23 -3.02 -23.09
C TYR A 109 -2.81 -1.93 -24.01
N ASN A 110 -2.78 -2.14 -25.33
CA ASN A 110 -3.30 -1.17 -26.28
C ASN A 110 -4.82 -0.95 -26.13
N THR A 111 -5.56 -2.01 -25.76
CA THR A 111 -7.00 -1.90 -25.53
C THR A 111 -7.28 -1.09 -24.27
N LEU A 112 -6.59 -1.40 -23.17
CA LEU A 112 -6.69 -0.63 -21.92
C LEU A 112 -6.30 0.84 -22.14
N ALA A 113 -5.17 1.09 -22.80
CA ALA A 113 -4.72 2.44 -23.12
C ALA A 113 -5.71 3.19 -24.03
N SER A 114 -6.39 2.50 -24.96
CA SER A 114 -7.39 3.12 -25.85
C SER A 114 -8.71 3.45 -25.17
N GLN A 115 -9.05 2.74 -24.09
CA GLN A 115 -10.27 2.95 -23.30
C GLN A 115 -10.03 3.87 -22.09
N GLN A 116 -8.77 4.22 -21.81
CA GLN A 116 -8.44 5.16 -20.77
C GLN A 116 -8.82 6.58 -21.20
N GLU A 117 -9.92 7.08 -20.67
CA GLU A 117 -10.29 8.48 -20.81
C GLU A 117 -9.37 9.36 -19.96
N LEU A 118 -8.80 10.41 -20.57
CA LEU A 118 -8.02 11.43 -19.87
C LEU A 118 -8.80 12.74 -19.88
N SER A 119 -8.79 13.45 -18.75
CA SER A 119 -9.38 14.79 -18.66
C SER A 119 -8.68 15.73 -19.64
N GLY A 120 -9.45 16.54 -20.38
CA GLY A 120 -8.88 17.55 -21.28
C GLY A 120 -7.94 18.54 -20.55
N VAL A 121 -8.18 18.79 -19.26
CA VAL A 121 -7.29 19.61 -18.42
C VAL A 121 -5.96 18.91 -18.17
N GLN A 122 -5.97 17.59 -17.94
CA GLN A 122 -4.76 16.79 -17.73
C GLN A 122 -3.92 16.73 -19.01
N VAL A 123 -4.57 16.51 -20.16
CA VAL A 123 -3.91 16.53 -21.49
C VAL A 123 -3.30 17.91 -21.77
N ALA A 124 -4.04 18.99 -21.51
CA ALA A 124 -3.52 20.35 -21.68
C ALA A 124 -2.32 20.63 -20.76
N SER A 125 -2.39 20.25 -19.49
CA SER A 125 -1.28 20.39 -18.54
C SER A 125 -0.02 19.69 -19.02
N TYR A 126 -0.17 18.44 -19.50
CA TYR A 126 0.95 17.66 -20.03
C TYR A 126 1.54 18.27 -21.31
N LEU A 127 0.69 18.70 -22.27
CA LEU A 127 1.14 19.37 -23.49
C LEU A 127 1.85 20.70 -23.22
N MET A 128 1.45 21.40 -22.16
CA MET A 128 2.09 22.65 -21.71
C MET A 128 3.34 22.41 -20.87
N ASN A 129 3.72 21.15 -20.65
CA ASN A 129 4.85 20.74 -19.81
C ASN A 129 4.76 21.36 -18.40
N TRP A 130 3.55 21.39 -17.85
CA TRP A 130 3.30 21.78 -16.46
C TRP A 130 3.45 20.56 -15.56
N ASP A 131 3.93 20.78 -14.34
CA ASP A 131 3.97 19.74 -13.32
C ASP A 131 2.55 19.29 -12.95
N ASP A 132 2.39 17.98 -12.77
CA ASP A 132 1.14 17.32 -12.43
C ASP A 132 0.92 17.13 -10.91
N HIS A 133 1.87 17.60 -10.10
CA HIS A 133 1.80 17.50 -8.65
C HIS A 133 2.51 18.66 -7.95
N TYR A 134 1.99 19.03 -6.78
CA TYR A 134 2.65 19.95 -5.85
C TYR A 134 2.94 19.21 -4.56
N THR A 135 4.22 19.10 -4.18
CA THR A 135 4.64 18.38 -2.98
C THR A 135 5.57 19.23 -2.15
N THR A 136 5.29 19.32 -0.85
CA THR A 136 6.17 19.98 0.12
C THR A 136 7.34 19.08 0.52
N HIS A 137 7.17 17.76 0.39
CA HIS A 137 8.14 16.75 0.78
C HIS A 137 8.52 15.88 -0.41
N LYS A 138 9.67 15.22 -0.29
CA LYS A 138 10.06 14.14 -1.20
C LYS A 138 9.74 12.80 -0.56
N PHE A 139 9.52 11.78 -1.39
CA PHE A 139 9.06 10.49 -0.93
C PHE A 139 10.05 9.37 -1.30
N GLN A 140 10.02 8.29 -0.54
CA GLN A 140 10.85 7.11 -0.79
C GLN A 140 10.05 5.84 -0.48
N GLY A 141 9.97 4.90 -1.42
CA GLY A 141 9.23 3.66 -1.22
C GLY A 141 9.90 2.71 -0.23
N LEU A 142 9.08 2.03 0.59
CA LEU A 142 9.48 0.99 1.54
C LEU A 142 8.49 -0.18 1.50
N TYR A 143 8.97 -1.36 1.11
CA TYR A 143 8.18 -2.60 1.14
C TYR A 143 8.19 -3.21 2.54
N LEU A 144 7.29 -2.75 3.41
CA LEU A 144 7.26 -3.13 4.83
C LEU A 144 6.94 -4.62 5.01
N ILE A 145 5.93 -5.12 4.29
CA ILE A 145 5.43 -6.50 4.45
C ILE A 145 6.50 -7.56 4.27
N GLN A 146 7.45 -7.35 3.36
CA GLN A 146 8.56 -8.28 3.11
C GLN A 146 9.51 -8.33 4.31
N THR A 147 9.75 -7.17 4.92
CA THR A 147 10.61 -7.07 6.09
C THR A 147 9.95 -7.71 7.30
N GLU A 148 8.64 -7.47 7.49
CA GLU A 148 7.86 -8.13 8.54
C GLU A 148 7.84 -9.66 8.37
N ARG A 149 7.59 -10.16 7.15
CA ARG A 149 7.59 -11.59 6.85
C ARG A 149 8.94 -12.23 7.14
N PHE A 150 10.04 -11.61 6.68
CA PHE A 150 11.39 -12.09 6.98
C PHE A 150 11.63 -12.22 8.48
N LEU A 151 11.29 -11.18 9.27
CA LEU A 151 11.46 -11.19 10.72
C LEU A 151 10.60 -12.26 11.39
N GLN A 152 9.36 -12.44 10.93
CA GLN A 152 8.49 -13.49 11.45
C GLN A 152 9.04 -14.89 11.15
N THR A 153 9.51 -15.13 9.93
CA THR A 153 10.11 -16.41 9.53
C THR A 153 11.37 -16.68 10.34
N GLU A 154 12.25 -15.68 10.51
CA GLU A 154 13.46 -15.80 11.33
C GLU A 154 13.14 -16.15 12.78
N LEU A 155 12.11 -15.51 13.38
CA LEU A 155 11.65 -15.82 14.73
C LEU A 155 11.09 -17.25 14.85
N ASN A 156 10.29 -17.68 13.87
CA ASN A 156 9.72 -19.02 13.84
C ASN A 156 10.80 -20.10 13.71
N GLU A 157 11.84 -19.84 12.91
CA GLU A 157 12.99 -20.74 12.80
C GLU A 157 13.76 -20.87 14.11
N MET A 158 13.96 -19.76 14.84
CA MET A 158 14.61 -19.78 16.16
C MET A 158 13.80 -20.58 17.17
N ARG A 159 12.47 -20.34 17.24
CA ARG A 159 11.54 -21.11 18.08
C ARG A 159 11.58 -22.61 17.77
N THR A 160 11.59 -22.96 16.48
CA THR A 160 11.65 -24.36 16.03
C THR A 160 12.96 -25.02 16.44
N LYS A 161 14.11 -24.34 16.28
CA LYS A 161 15.42 -24.85 16.71
C LYS A 161 15.47 -25.07 18.23
N GLN A 162 14.95 -24.13 19.01
CA GLN A 162 14.89 -24.25 20.46
C GLN A 162 14.00 -25.42 20.92
N ASN A 163 12.83 -25.59 20.29
CA ASN A 163 11.93 -26.70 20.59
C ASN A 163 12.54 -28.06 20.22
N LEU A 164 13.29 -28.15 19.11
CA LEU A 164 14.02 -29.36 18.72
C LEU A 164 15.16 -29.69 19.70
N GLU A 165 15.84 -28.69 20.25
CA GLU A 165 16.87 -28.87 21.27
C GLU A 165 16.27 -29.34 22.61
N LEU A 166 15.10 -28.82 23.01
CA LEU A 166 14.36 -29.23 24.21
C LEU A 166 13.73 -30.63 24.08
N ALA A 167 13.17 -30.97 22.91
CA ALA A 167 12.59 -32.28 22.61
C ALA A 167 13.64 -33.42 22.54
N SER A 168 14.93 -33.08 22.44
CA SER A 168 16.00 -34.06 22.56
C SER A 168 16.28 -34.51 24.00
N HIS A 169 15.62 -33.91 25.00
CA HIS A 169 15.86 -34.19 26.42
C HIS A 169 14.68 -34.78 27.21
N ASP A 170 13.44 -34.70 26.74
CA ASP A 170 12.29 -35.37 27.38
C ASP A 170 11.29 -35.88 26.33
N MET A 171 11.01 -37.18 26.41
CA MET A 171 9.84 -37.80 25.77
C MET A 171 8.63 -37.55 26.67
N LEU A 172 7.47 -37.24 26.05
CA LEU A 172 6.14 -36.88 26.63
C LEU A 172 6.03 -35.35 26.83
N ASP A 173 5.18 -34.59 26.14
CA ASP A 173 3.74 -34.77 25.88
C ASP A 173 3.34 -33.93 24.66
N ASP A 174 2.32 -34.39 23.93
CA ASP A 174 1.91 -33.89 22.60
C ASP A 174 0.82 -32.83 22.77
N ASP A 175 1.20 -31.55 22.93
CA ASP A 175 0.29 -30.41 22.85
C ASP A 175 0.87 -29.39 21.85
N VAL A 176 0.61 -29.64 20.57
CA VAL A 176 0.83 -28.69 19.48
C VAL A 176 -0.06 -27.48 19.72
N PHE A 177 0.55 -26.35 20.10
CA PHE A 177 -0.12 -25.05 20.11
C PHE A 177 -0.44 -24.65 18.66
N ASP A 178 -1.68 -24.94 18.27
CA ASP A 178 -2.36 -24.36 17.11
C ASP A 178 -2.64 -22.88 17.40
N ASP A 179 -1.67 -22.02 17.09
CA ASP A 179 -1.89 -20.56 17.02
C ASP A 179 -2.38 -20.23 15.62
N GLY A 180 -3.68 -20.44 15.42
CA GLY A 180 -4.37 -20.06 14.20
C GLY A 180 -4.26 -18.55 13.97
N THR A 181 -3.60 -18.18 12.86
CA THR A 181 -3.91 -17.05 11.94
C THR A 181 -2.65 -16.59 11.19
N ILE A 182 -2.11 -17.44 10.32
CA ILE A 182 -1.51 -16.97 9.07
C ILE A 182 -1.88 -18.01 8.01
N ASP A 183 -2.68 -17.61 7.03
CA ASP A 183 -2.93 -18.40 5.83
C ASP A 183 -1.60 -18.96 5.30
N GLU A 184 -1.46 -20.27 5.34
CA GLU A 184 -0.37 -21.05 4.74
C GLU A 184 -0.44 -21.02 3.20
N GLU A 185 -0.65 -19.84 2.61
CA GLU A 185 -0.27 -19.64 1.23
C GLU A 185 1.24 -19.34 1.21
N ASN A 186 2.01 -20.40 0.97
CA ASN A 186 3.43 -20.42 0.61
C ASN A 186 3.78 -19.36 -0.46
N ASN A 187 3.90 -18.11 -0.06
CA ASN A 187 4.43 -17.04 -0.89
C ASN A 187 5.63 -16.42 -0.18
N ASP A 188 6.67 -17.25 -0.05
CA ASP A 188 8.02 -16.96 0.44
C ASP A 188 8.82 -16.03 -0.49
N GLU A 189 8.18 -15.44 -1.51
CA GLU A 189 8.86 -14.63 -2.51
C GLU A 189 9.22 -13.23 -1.97
N GLU A 190 10.36 -13.16 -1.28
CA GLU A 190 11.06 -11.89 -1.06
C GLU A 190 11.33 -11.22 -2.42
N HIS A 191 10.85 -9.99 -2.59
CA HIS A 191 11.12 -9.26 -3.82
C HIS A 191 12.49 -8.59 -3.73
N PHE A 192 13.37 -9.01 -4.63
CA PHE A 192 14.69 -8.43 -4.76
C PHE A 192 14.76 -7.55 -6.00
N GLN A 193 15.45 -6.41 -5.87
CA GLN A 193 15.93 -5.70 -7.06
C GLN A 193 17.12 -6.48 -7.62
N ILE A 194 16.98 -6.92 -8.87
CA ILE A 194 18.06 -7.54 -9.63
C ILE A 194 18.95 -6.43 -10.17
N GLN A 195 20.17 -6.32 -9.67
CA GLN A 195 21.15 -5.34 -10.15
C GLN A 195 22.36 -6.03 -10.79
N PRO A 196 22.90 -5.50 -11.90
CA PRO A 196 24.12 -6.03 -12.51
C PRO A 196 25.32 -5.77 -11.58
N SER A 197 26.10 -6.82 -11.31
CA SER A 197 27.41 -6.69 -10.67
C SER A 197 28.41 -6.04 -11.65
N GLU A 198 29.43 -5.35 -11.13
CA GLU A 198 30.44 -4.63 -11.93
C GLU A 198 31.18 -5.49 -12.99
N ASN A 199 31.09 -6.81 -12.89
CA ASN A 199 31.71 -7.74 -13.84
C ASN A 199 30.78 -8.24 -14.96
N ASP A 200 29.60 -7.64 -15.17
CA ASP A 200 28.61 -7.94 -16.25
C ASP A 200 28.17 -9.42 -16.40
N LYS A 201 28.64 -10.30 -15.51
CA LYS A 201 28.41 -11.76 -15.55
C LYS A 201 27.69 -12.32 -14.32
N LYS A 202 27.33 -11.47 -13.35
CA LYS A 202 26.61 -11.87 -12.13
C LYS A 202 25.55 -10.83 -11.78
N PHE A 203 24.36 -11.29 -11.44
CA PHE A 203 23.30 -10.47 -10.87
C PHE A 203 23.36 -10.55 -9.35
N VAL A 204 23.07 -9.43 -8.68
CA VAL A 204 22.97 -9.37 -7.23
C VAL A 204 21.54 -9.03 -6.87
N LEU A 205 20.98 -9.81 -5.94
CA LEU A 205 19.66 -9.60 -5.36
C LEU A 205 19.82 -8.68 -4.14
N VAL A 206 19.16 -7.52 -4.16
CA VAL A 206 19.24 -6.56 -3.07
C VAL A 206 17.88 -5.96 -2.77
N ASN A 207 17.58 -5.76 -1.49
CA ASN A 207 16.40 -5.04 -1.03
C ASN A 207 16.79 -4.06 0.10
N THR A 208 15.86 -3.18 0.46
CA THR A 208 16.07 -2.18 1.51
C THR A 208 16.36 -2.82 2.87
N ARG A 209 15.80 -4.01 3.14
CA ARG A 209 16.07 -4.80 4.35
C ARG A 209 17.56 -5.13 4.48
N ILE A 210 18.17 -5.71 3.44
CA ILE A 210 19.59 -6.09 3.43
C ILE A 210 20.47 -4.83 3.58
N ASP A 211 20.14 -3.73 2.89
CA ASP A 211 20.84 -2.45 3.04
C ASP A 211 20.80 -1.95 4.50
N TYR A 212 19.67 -2.13 5.19
CA TYR A 212 19.49 -1.75 6.59
C TYR A 212 20.19 -2.70 7.58
N GLN A 213 20.08 -4.02 7.41
CA GLN A 213 20.69 -5.02 8.30
C GLN A 213 22.21 -4.94 8.32
N TYR A 214 22.83 -4.63 7.19
CA TYR A 214 24.28 -4.52 7.05
C TYR A 214 24.76 -3.06 6.94
N ARG A 215 23.97 -2.11 7.46
CA ARG A 215 24.38 -0.70 7.58
C ARG A 215 25.68 -0.54 8.39
N SER A 216 26.35 0.61 8.25
CA SER A 216 27.55 0.93 9.06
C SER A 216 27.27 0.84 10.57
N ASP A 217 28.26 0.44 11.36
CA ASP A 217 28.15 0.38 12.83
C ASP A 217 27.84 1.74 13.47
N THR A 218 28.24 2.83 12.81
CA THR A 218 27.92 4.20 13.21
C THR A 218 26.42 4.52 13.15
N LEU A 219 25.64 3.70 12.44
CA LEU A 219 24.20 3.84 12.25
C LEU A 219 23.41 2.80 13.07
N ASN A 220 23.99 2.15 14.08
CA ASN A 220 23.29 1.11 14.86
C ASN A 220 21.98 1.62 15.51
N ASN A 221 21.95 2.88 15.94
CA ASN A 221 20.84 3.46 16.70
C ASN A 221 19.72 4.06 15.82
N ILE A 222 19.79 3.95 14.50
CA ILE A 222 18.73 4.44 13.60
C ILE A 222 17.66 3.36 13.40
N CYS A 223 16.39 3.72 13.44
CA CYS A 223 15.29 2.82 13.09
C CYS A 223 15.12 2.73 11.56
N LEU A 224 14.35 1.76 11.09
CA LEU A 224 14.16 1.53 9.65
C LEU A 224 13.48 2.73 8.97
N TYR A 225 12.50 3.35 9.63
CA TYR A 225 11.81 4.53 9.12
C TYR A 225 12.81 5.68 8.85
N ASP A 226 13.64 6.01 9.83
CA ASP A 226 14.63 7.09 9.72
C ASP A 226 15.75 6.74 8.72
N PHE A 227 16.14 5.47 8.65
CA PHE A 227 17.10 4.99 7.66
C PHE A 227 16.64 5.30 6.24
N VAL A 228 15.39 4.94 5.90
CA VAL A 228 14.81 5.20 4.57
C VAL A 228 14.55 6.69 4.34
N SER A 229 14.21 7.43 5.40
CA SER A 229 13.92 8.87 5.32
C SER A 229 15.18 9.70 5.05
N ILE A 230 16.30 9.32 5.67
CA ILE A 230 17.50 10.17 5.75
C ILE A 230 18.60 9.67 4.81
N LEU A 231 18.68 8.37 4.54
CA LEU A 231 19.81 7.76 3.84
C LEU A 231 19.41 7.21 2.47
N TYR A 232 20.38 7.23 1.55
CA TYR A 232 20.25 6.57 0.25
C TYR A 232 21.51 5.83 -0.14
N LYS A 233 21.31 4.74 -0.86
CA LYS A 233 22.39 3.94 -1.44
C LYS A 233 22.93 4.62 -2.69
N LYS A 234 24.26 4.73 -2.77
CA LYS A 234 24.99 5.32 -3.90
C LYS A 234 26.12 4.39 -4.32
N LYS A 235 26.27 4.17 -5.63
CA LYS A 235 27.45 3.51 -6.19
C LYS A 235 28.70 4.35 -5.93
N MET A 236 29.78 3.70 -5.54
CA MET A 236 31.04 4.34 -5.16
C MET A 236 31.80 4.86 -6.38
N ASN A 237 32.31 6.09 -6.28
CA ASN A 237 33.20 6.66 -7.28
C ASN A 237 34.65 6.72 -6.75
N ALA A 238 35.62 7.00 -7.61
CA ALA A 238 37.03 7.12 -7.23
C ALA A 238 37.28 8.14 -6.09
N THR A 239 36.46 9.19 -5.99
CA THR A 239 36.50 10.17 -4.89
C THR A 239 36.05 9.59 -3.57
N ASP A 240 35.04 8.72 -3.59
CA ASP A 240 34.49 8.07 -2.40
C ASP A 240 35.46 7.02 -1.84
N MET A 241 36.14 6.27 -2.73
CA MET A 241 37.23 5.34 -2.36
C MET A 241 38.38 6.06 -1.67
N LYS A 242 38.79 7.23 -2.19
CA LYS A 242 39.83 8.08 -1.58
C LYS A 242 39.40 8.66 -0.23
N TYR A 243 38.11 8.92 -0.03
CA TYR A 243 37.60 9.40 1.25
C TYR A 243 37.72 8.30 2.31
N LEU A 244 37.22 7.10 2.00
CA LEU A 244 37.22 5.97 2.93
C LEU A 244 38.63 5.54 3.33
N SER A 245 39.59 5.56 2.39
CA SER A 245 40.99 5.26 2.70
C SER A 245 41.66 6.30 3.61
N LYS A 246 41.24 7.57 3.52
CA LYS A 246 41.72 8.64 4.41
C LYS A 246 41.13 8.54 5.81
N THR A 247 39.83 8.25 5.95
CA THR A 247 39.18 8.10 7.26
C THR A 247 39.56 6.82 8.00
N ALA A 248 40.05 5.79 7.30
CA ALA A 248 40.56 4.57 7.93
C ALA A 248 41.91 4.76 8.64
N LEU A 249 42.65 5.84 8.32
CA LEU A 249 43.90 6.19 8.99
C LEU A 249 43.58 7.15 10.15
N PRO A 250 44.05 6.88 11.38
CA PRO A 250 43.91 7.82 12.48
C PRO A 250 44.75 9.06 12.19
N GLN A 251 44.11 10.14 11.72
CA GLN A 251 44.74 11.45 11.57
C GLN A 251 44.10 12.45 12.54
N GLU A 252 44.96 13.22 13.21
CA GLU A 252 44.59 14.40 13.98
C GLU A 252 43.87 15.39 13.05
N LYS A 253 42.73 15.93 13.51
CA LYS A 253 41.95 16.91 12.74
C LYS A 253 42.77 18.20 12.58
N GLU A 254 43.40 18.38 11.42
CA GLU A 254 43.96 19.65 10.97
C GLU A 254 42.87 20.75 11.04
N PRO A 255 43.04 21.81 11.86
CA PRO A 255 41.96 22.74 12.20
C PRO A 255 41.61 23.77 11.09
N ASN A 256 42.24 23.70 9.92
CA ASN A 256 42.19 24.77 8.92
C ASN A 256 41.57 24.35 7.58
N GLN A 257 40.39 23.70 7.60
CA GLN A 257 39.60 23.53 6.37
C GLN A 257 38.49 24.59 6.31
N THR A 258 38.72 25.66 5.53
CA THR A 258 37.70 26.64 5.17
C THR A 258 36.81 26.07 4.05
N GLY A 259 35.54 25.78 4.36
CA GLY A 259 34.56 25.31 3.38
C GLY A 259 33.39 24.56 4.01
N ARG A 260 32.36 24.22 3.21
CA ARG A 260 31.28 23.34 3.66
C ARG A 260 31.87 21.95 3.96
N PRO A 261 31.62 21.36 5.14
CA PRO A 261 32.14 20.03 5.45
C PRO A 261 31.63 19.01 4.43
N PRO A 262 32.47 18.05 4.02
CA PRO A 262 32.06 17.01 3.09
C PRO A 262 30.97 16.15 3.73
N ASN A 263 29.99 15.73 2.91
CA ASN A 263 28.94 14.81 3.37
C ASN A 263 29.56 13.50 3.90
N GLU A 264 28.99 13.02 5.01
CA GLU A 264 29.35 11.74 5.62
C GLU A 264 29.07 10.57 4.67
N ARG A 265 29.98 9.60 4.65
CA ARG A 265 29.92 8.37 3.86
C ARG A 265 29.91 7.19 4.80
N PHE A 266 28.88 6.35 4.67
CA PHE A 266 28.69 5.20 5.53
C PHE A 266 28.88 3.92 4.71
N PRO A 267 30.03 3.23 4.82
CA PRO A 267 30.23 1.96 4.13
C PRO A 267 29.33 0.88 4.75
N PHE A 268 28.93 -0.11 3.95
CA PHE A 268 28.25 -1.30 4.47
C PHE A 268 29.22 -2.23 5.20
N GLN A 269 28.69 -3.11 6.02
CA GLN A 269 29.45 -4.23 6.59
C GLN A 269 29.87 -5.22 5.49
N ASN A 270 30.95 -5.97 5.72
CA ASN A 270 31.55 -6.87 4.73
C ASN A 270 30.60 -7.99 4.27
N GLN A 271 29.60 -8.35 5.07
CA GLN A 271 28.57 -9.34 4.76
C GLN A 271 27.58 -8.84 3.70
N HIS A 272 27.50 -7.53 3.46
CA HIS A 272 26.60 -6.97 2.47
C HIS A 272 27.03 -7.35 1.04
N PRO A 273 26.12 -7.83 0.17
CA PRO A 273 26.46 -8.24 -1.20
C PRO A 273 27.12 -7.15 -2.06
N GLN A 274 26.87 -5.88 -1.73
CA GLN A 274 27.42 -4.72 -2.43
C GLN A 274 28.43 -3.91 -1.58
N ALA A 275 28.99 -4.48 -0.52
CA ALA A 275 29.86 -3.75 0.42
C ALA A 275 31.06 -3.04 -0.24
N THR A 276 31.61 -3.62 -1.31
CA THR A 276 32.78 -3.09 -2.04
C THR A 276 32.42 -2.07 -3.12
N THR A 277 31.15 -1.98 -3.52
CA THR A 277 30.71 -1.21 -4.70
C THR A 277 29.78 -0.07 -4.36
N HIS A 278 29.08 -0.14 -3.23
CA HIS A 278 28.08 0.82 -2.81
C HIS A 278 28.33 1.30 -1.37
N LEU A 279 27.84 2.50 -1.07
CA LEU A 279 27.82 3.08 0.27
C LEU A 279 26.51 3.83 0.52
N MET A 280 26.26 4.18 1.78
CA MET A 280 25.13 5.01 2.18
C MET A 280 25.55 6.47 2.37
N MET A 281 24.68 7.39 1.94
CA MET A 281 24.83 8.84 2.05
C MET A 281 23.57 9.45 2.64
N LYS A 282 23.69 10.58 3.34
CA LYS A 282 22.54 11.37 3.77
C LYS A 282 21.96 12.19 2.62
N TYR A 283 20.64 12.21 2.49
CA TYR A 283 19.94 13.16 1.64
C TYR A 283 20.20 14.61 2.10
N SER A 284 20.05 15.57 1.19
CA SER A 284 20.06 16.99 1.53
C SER A 284 18.80 17.44 2.28
N GLN A 285 17.68 16.76 2.06
CA GLN A 285 16.38 16.96 2.70
C GLN A 285 15.80 15.58 3.03
N SER A 286 15.18 15.44 4.20
CA SER A 286 14.53 14.19 4.59
C SER A 286 13.41 13.84 3.62
N ARG A 287 13.22 12.55 3.38
CA ARG A 287 12.11 12.01 2.59
C ARG A 287 11.09 11.36 3.51
N VAL A 288 9.84 11.31 3.07
CA VAL A 288 8.75 10.59 3.74
C VAL A 288 8.67 9.17 3.15
N PRO A 289 8.87 8.12 3.96
CA PRO A 289 8.68 6.75 3.53
C PRO A 289 7.22 6.50 3.11
N ILE A 290 7.03 5.98 1.90
CA ILE A 290 5.75 5.44 1.43
C ILE A 290 5.78 3.95 1.68
N LEU A 291 4.90 3.47 2.55
CA LEU A 291 4.78 2.06 2.88
C LEU A 291 4.01 1.35 1.75
N TYR A 292 4.67 0.43 1.08
CA TYR A 292 4.05 -0.47 0.11
C TYR A 292 3.65 -1.78 0.78
N GLY A 293 2.46 -2.26 0.43
CA GLY A 293 1.84 -3.46 1.00
C GLY A 293 0.60 -3.12 1.83
N PRO A 294 0.06 -4.10 2.56
CA PRO A 294 -1.11 -3.91 3.40
C PRO A 294 -0.86 -2.83 4.45
N GLN A 295 -1.87 -2.00 4.69
CA GLN A 295 -1.81 -0.94 5.68
C GLN A 295 -1.43 -1.50 7.06
N ILE A 296 -0.77 -0.68 7.88
CA ILE A 296 -0.52 -1.02 9.28
C ILE A 296 -1.89 -1.15 9.95
N PRO A 297 -2.19 -2.26 10.64
CA PRO A 297 -3.49 -2.44 11.27
C PRO A 297 -3.78 -1.38 12.33
N ARG A 298 -5.04 -1.28 12.76
CA ARG A 298 -5.45 -0.41 13.85
C ARG A 298 -5.09 -1.04 15.21
N ARG A 299 -4.83 -0.23 16.24
CA ARG A 299 -4.40 -0.76 17.56
C ARG A 299 -5.53 -1.27 18.45
N ASP A 300 -6.77 -0.96 18.08
CA ASP A 300 -7.97 -1.07 18.90
C ASP A 300 -8.79 -2.34 18.65
N ARG A 301 -8.27 -3.29 17.86
CA ARG A 301 -8.79 -4.67 17.77
C ARG A 301 -7.74 -5.68 18.20
N GLU A 302 -8.14 -6.63 19.04
CA GLU A 302 -7.27 -7.67 19.62
C GLU A 302 -6.66 -8.59 18.55
N ASP A 303 -7.46 -8.97 17.54
CA ASP A 303 -7.02 -9.83 16.42
C ASP A 303 -5.88 -9.21 15.59
N THR A 304 -5.80 -7.88 15.56
CA THR A 304 -4.77 -7.16 14.79
C THR A 304 -3.56 -6.72 15.61
N GLN A 305 -3.59 -6.92 16.92
CA GLN A 305 -2.64 -6.34 17.86
C GLN A 305 -1.22 -6.88 17.70
N GLU A 306 -1.09 -8.17 17.36
CA GLU A 306 0.21 -8.82 17.15
C GLU A 306 0.89 -8.28 15.88
N ARG A 307 0.16 -8.21 14.76
CA ARG A 307 0.67 -7.62 13.52
C ARG A 307 0.96 -6.13 13.66
N TYR A 308 0.11 -5.38 14.36
CA TYR A 308 0.35 -3.96 14.68
C TYR A 308 1.68 -3.77 15.41
N SER A 309 1.89 -4.56 16.47
CA SER A 309 3.09 -4.50 17.30
C SER A 309 4.34 -4.85 16.49
N ARG A 310 4.29 -5.91 15.68
CA ARG A 310 5.37 -6.31 14.76
C ARG A 310 5.72 -5.20 13.76
N ALA A 311 4.72 -4.58 13.14
CA ALA A 311 4.93 -3.50 12.17
C ALA A 311 5.60 -2.27 12.81
N LEU A 312 5.17 -1.87 14.01
CA LEU A 312 5.74 -0.73 14.73
C LEU A 312 7.17 -0.99 15.21
N LEU A 313 7.43 -2.17 15.76
CA LEU A 313 8.79 -2.60 16.14
C LEU A 313 9.72 -2.58 14.92
N THR A 314 9.27 -3.14 13.81
CA THR A 314 10.04 -3.19 12.55
C THR A 314 10.40 -1.78 12.05
N LEU A 315 9.48 -0.82 12.12
CA LEU A 315 9.69 0.53 11.60
C LEU A 315 10.48 1.45 12.54
N PHE A 316 10.14 1.43 13.84
CA PHE A 316 10.50 2.51 14.76
C PHE A 316 11.50 2.10 15.85
N VAL A 317 11.86 0.82 15.93
CA VAL A 317 12.93 0.36 16.82
C VAL A 317 14.19 0.03 15.98
N PRO A 318 15.40 0.39 16.44
CA PRO A 318 16.64 -0.04 15.77
C PRO A 318 16.90 -1.54 15.95
N TRP A 319 17.17 -2.24 14.85
CA TRP A 319 17.44 -3.69 14.82
C TRP A 319 18.39 -4.07 13.68
N ARG A 320 19.02 -5.23 13.77
CA ARG A 320 19.76 -5.92 12.69
C ARG A 320 19.27 -7.35 12.52
N THR A 321 18.86 -8.00 13.61
CA THR A 321 18.22 -9.32 13.61
C THR A 321 16.90 -9.27 14.38
N VAL A 322 16.07 -10.30 14.24
CA VAL A 322 14.82 -10.37 14.98
C VAL A 322 14.99 -10.39 16.50
N SER A 323 16.10 -10.94 17.02
CA SER A 323 16.42 -10.96 18.45
C SER A 323 16.61 -9.57 19.07
N ASP A 324 16.86 -8.53 18.25
CA ASP A 324 16.91 -7.15 18.74
C ASP A 324 15.51 -6.56 19.04
N LEU A 325 14.46 -7.23 18.56
CA LEU A 325 13.07 -6.79 18.63
C LEU A 325 12.23 -7.65 19.56
N CYS A 326 12.35 -8.98 19.47
CA CYS A 326 11.49 -9.94 20.15
C CYS A 326 12.30 -11.16 20.59
N ASP A 327 12.12 -11.57 21.85
CA ASP A 327 12.71 -12.81 22.37
C ASP A 327 11.93 -14.04 21.87
N ASP A 328 12.59 -15.20 21.84
CA ASP A 328 12.03 -16.45 21.28
C ASP A 328 10.67 -16.84 21.89
N ASN A 329 10.50 -16.64 23.19
CA ASN A 329 9.29 -17.01 23.93
C ASN A 329 8.29 -15.85 24.11
N GLN A 330 8.57 -14.69 23.54
CA GLN A 330 7.74 -13.50 23.71
C GLN A 330 6.81 -13.29 22.51
N LYS A 331 5.60 -12.79 22.77
CA LYS A 331 4.71 -12.28 21.71
C LYS A 331 5.14 -10.89 21.28
N TRP A 332 4.86 -10.51 20.03
CA TRP A 332 5.20 -9.18 19.52
C TRP A 332 4.54 -8.06 20.32
N GLU A 333 3.34 -8.29 20.86
CA GLU A 333 2.67 -7.34 21.75
C GLU A 333 3.50 -7.01 23.01
N ASP A 334 4.00 -8.03 23.70
CA ASP A 334 4.78 -7.84 24.92
C ASP A 334 6.16 -7.24 24.61
N ALA A 335 6.74 -7.66 23.48
CA ALA A 335 7.97 -7.08 22.96
C ALA A 335 7.78 -5.58 22.69
N PHE A 336 6.66 -5.18 22.09
CA PHE A 336 6.35 -3.78 21.84
C PHE A 336 6.24 -2.98 23.13
N LYS A 337 5.51 -3.48 24.14
CA LYS A 337 5.39 -2.84 25.47
C LYS A 337 6.75 -2.57 26.10
N SER A 338 7.68 -3.53 26.03
CA SER A 338 9.02 -3.37 26.58
C SER A 338 9.87 -2.34 25.81
N HIS A 339 9.66 -2.21 24.50
CA HIS A 339 10.45 -1.36 23.61
C HIS A 339 9.92 0.07 23.40
N GLN A 340 8.76 0.42 23.94
CA GLN A 340 8.13 1.74 23.76
C GLN A 340 9.06 2.92 24.09
N HIS A 341 9.90 2.77 25.11
CA HIS A 341 10.84 3.79 25.56
C HIS A 341 11.99 4.06 24.57
N ARG A 342 12.24 3.14 23.62
CA ARG A 342 13.24 3.29 22.56
C ARG A 342 12.72 4.06 21.34
N ILE A 343 11.40 4.27 21.25
CA ILE A 343 10.75 4.97 20.15
C ILE A 343 10.84 6.48 20.39
N SER A 344 11.30 7.23 19.38
CA SER A 344 11.45 8.69 19.48
C SER A 344 10.09 9.39 19.59
N THR A 345 10.05 10.59 20.20
CA THR A 345 8.83 11.42 20.24
C THR A 345 8.30 11.75 18.85
N TYR A 346 9.20 11.96 17.88
CA TYR A 346 8.79 12.21 16.49
C TYR A 346 8.13 10.98 15.86
N SER A 347 8.69 9.79 16.08
CA SER A 347 8.11 8.52 15.64
C SER A 347 6.74 8.27 16.28
N TRP A 348 6.56 8.60 17.56
CA TRP A 348 5.25 8.53 18.22
C TRP A 348 4.20 9.41 17.56
N ASN A 349 4.55 10.62 17.11
CA ASN A 349 3.61 11.46 16.35
C ASN A 349 3.18 10.79 15.03
N ILE A 350 4.09 10.05 14.37
CA ILE A 350 3.76 9.29 13.16
C ILE A 350 2.83 8.11 13.52
N ILE A 351 3.10 7.40 14.61
CA ILE A 351 2.27 6.30 15.10
C ILE A 351 0.84 6.77 15.40
N GLU A 352 0.68 7.91 16.08
CA GLU A 352 -0.64 8.48 16.35
C GLU A 352 -1.34 8.94 15.06
N ASN A 353 -0.60 9.46 14.07
CA ASN A 353 -1.18 9.79 12.76
C ASN A 353 -1.66 8.55 11.99
N ILE A 354 -0.97 7.41 12.10
CA ILE A 354 -1.42 6.14 11.53
C ILE A 354 -2.74 5.71 12.16
N GLN A 355 -2.87 5.80 13.49
CA GLN A 355 -4.12 5.48 14.17
C GLN A 355 -5.23 6.48 13.81
N LEU A 356 -4.91 7.78 13.72
CA LEU A 356 -5.86 8.81 13.33
C LEU A 356 -6.46 8.54 11.95
N LEU A 357 -5.68 8.00 11.02
CA LEU A 357 -6.18 7.60 9.70
C LEU A 357 -7.29 6.54 9.81
N HIS A 358 -7.10 5.51 10.66
CA HIS A 358 -8.13 4.50 10.93
C HIS A 358 -9.37 5.07 11.61
N GLU A 359 -9.20 5.98 12.56
CA GLU A 359 -10.31 6.70 13.17
C GLU A 359 -11.10 7.51 12.13
N CYS A 360 -10.39 8.15 11.19
CA CYS A 360 -11.01 8.88 10.10
C CYS A 360 -11.82 7.97 9.16
N LYS A 361 -11.31 6.77 8.85
CA LYS A 361 -12.04 5.78 8.04
C LYS A 361 -13.32 5.36 8.76
N LYS A 362 -13.22 5.04 10.05
CA LYS A 362 -14.37 4.66 10.88
C LYS A 362 -15.43 5.77 10.94
N ASP A 363 -15.03 7.02 11.19
CA ASP A 363 -15.96 8.15 11.27
C ASP A 363 -16.65 8.41 9.91
N ARG A 364 -15.94 8.20 8.79
CA ARG A 364 -16.52 8.24 7.43
C ARG A 364 -17.61 7.18 7.27
N ASP A 365 -17.31 5.94 7.65
CA ASP A 365 -18.20 4.80 7.44
C ASP A 365 -19.45 4.91 8.33
N GLU A 366 -19.28 5.33 9.58
CA GLU A 366 -20.41 5.63 10.47
C GLU A 366 -21.29 6.76 9.93
N HIS A 367 -20.69 7.83 9.41
CA HIS A 367 -21.43 8.91 8.77
C HIS A 367 -22.19 8.42 7.52
N LEU A 368 -21.57 7.55 6.71
CA LEU A 368 -22.22 6.94 5.54
C LEU A 368 -23.46 6.12 5.96
N LEU A 369 -23.32 5.27 6.98
CA LEU A 369 -24.42 4.46 7.51
C LEU A 369 -25.56 5.32 8.05
N GLN A 370 -25.26 6.43 8.74
CA GLN A 370 -26.28 7.37 9.21
C GLN A 370 -27.06 8.01 8.06
N VAL A 371 -26.38 8.37 6.97
CA VAL A 371 -27.02 8.93 5.76
C VAL A 371 -27.92 7.89 5.09
N ILE A 372 -27.45 6.65 4.96
CA ILE A 372 -28.24 5.54 4.39
C ILE A 372 -29.48 5.27 5.24
N ALA A 373 -29.31 5.19 6.57
CA ALA A 373 -30.42 4.98 7.50
C ALA A 373 -31.45 6.12 7.43
N ALA A 374 -31.00 7.37 7.37
CA ALA A 374 -31.87 8.54 7.21
C ALA A 374 -32.68 8.48 5.91
N ALA A 375 -32.04 8.11 4.79
CA ALA A 375 -32.71 7.93 3.51
C ALA A 375 -33.74 6.78 3.54
N GLN A 376 -33.46 5.70 4.28
CA GLN A 376 -34.39 4.57 4.43
C GLN A 376 -35.60 4.93 5.32
N THR A 377 -35.45 5.79 6.33
CA THR A 377 -36.58 6.28 7.14
C THR A 377 -37.50 7.28 6.41
N GLU A 378 -37.01 7.97 5.36
CA GLU A 378 -37.80 8.91 4.56
C GLU A 378 -38.54 8.25 3.38
N ASN A 379 -38.37 6.93 3.18
CA ASN A 379 -38.90 6.18 2.02
C ASN A 379 -40.42 5.90 2.00
N ASP A 380 -41.25 6.57 2.84
CA ASP A 380 -42.69 6.68 2.52
C ASP A 380 -42.99 7.86 1.57
N THR A 381 -42.04 8.75 1.31
CA THR A 381 -42.01 9.61 0.12
C THR A 381 -40.63 10.25 -0.02
N ILE A 382 -39.84 9.83 -1.03
CA ILE A 382 -38.88 10.60 -1.86
C ILE A 382 -37.59 9.82 -2.20
N ASP A 383 -37.34 9.70 -3.51
CA ASP A 383 -36.15 9.19 -4.23
C ASP A 383 -34.89 10.05 -4.01
N PRO A 384 -33.65 9.62 -4.33
CA PRO A 384 -32.48 9.53 -3.45
C PRO A 384 -31.61 10.79 -3.36
N VAL A 385 -30.88 10.89 -2.25
CA VAL A 385 -29.94 11.97 -1.92
C VAL A 385 -28.76 12.02 -2.90
N LEU A 386 -28.42 13.25 -3.30
CA LEU A 386 -27.34 13.66 -4.21
C LEU A 386 -26.00 12.91 -4.04
N PHE A 387 -25.78 11.94 -4.93
CA PHE A 387 -24.47 11.69 -5.53
C PHE A 387 -24.56 12.04 -7.03
N PRO A 388 -23.51 12.59 -7.66
CA PRO A 388 -23.38 12.52 -9.11
C PRO A 388 -23.48 11.05 -9.53
N ALA A 389 -24.12 10.79 -10.67
CA ALA A 389 -24.43 9.47 -11.23
C ALA A 389 -23.23 8.60 -11.64
N ASN A 390 -22.11 8.68 -10.91
CA ASN A 390 -20.93 7.83 -11.05
C ASN A 390 -20.66 7.01 -9.78
N HIS A 391 -21.64 6.87 -8.90
CA HIS A 391 -21.54 5.97 -7.75
C HIS A 391 -22.03 4.59 -8.18
N ASP A 392 -21.23 3.93 -9.02
CA ASP A 392 -21.19 2.49 -8.97
C ASP A 392 -20.61 2.11 -7.61
N VAL A 393 -21.26 1.15 -6.98
CA VAL A 393 -20.90 0.59 -5.68
C VAL A 393 -19.50 -0.02 -5.80
N TYR A 394 -18.48 0.76 -5.46
CA TYR A 394 -17.15 0.24 -5.22
C TYR A 394 -17.16 -0.33 -3.81
N ASN A 395 -17.54 -1.61 -3.71
CA ASN A 395 -17.22 -2.41 -2.55
C ASN A 395 -15.71 -2.30 -2.27
N ASP A 396 -15.42 -2.11 -0.99
CA ASP A 396 -14.13 -1.79 -0.41
C ASP A 396 -13.14 -2.93 -0.70
N TYR A 397 -12.13 -2.69 -1.54
CA TYR A 397 -10.92 -3.51 -1.57
C TYR A 397 -10.13 -3.26 -0.29
N ASP A 398 -10.60 -3.75 0.85
CA ASP A 398 -9.80 -3.82 2.07
C ASP A 398 -10.38 -4.77 3.14
N ASP A 399 -11.56 -5.40 2.93
CA ASP A 399 -12.05 -6.51 3.76
C ASP A 399 -12.09 -7.79 2.92
N MET A 400 -11.04 -8.60 3.00
CA MET A 400 -10.94 -9.89 2.32
C MET A 400 -11.96 -10.88 2.91
N ASN A 401 -13.19 -10.82 2.40
CA ASN A 401 -14.17 -11.92 2.45
C ASN A 401 -15.09 -11.92 1.21
N ASP A 402 -14.54 -11.53 0.06
CA ASP A 402 -15.19 -11.44 -1.26
C ASP A 402 -15.58 -12.79 -1.90
N SER A 403 -15.64 -13.90 -1.16
CA SER A 403 -16.03 -15.18 -1.78
C SER A 403 -17.53 -15.23 -2.10
N GLU A 404 -18.37 -14.57 -1.30
CA GLU A 404 -19.83 -14.73 -1.36
C GLU A 404 -20.49 -13.82 -2.42
N ASP A 405 -20.02 -12.57 -2.54
CA ASP A 405 -20.47 -11.62 -3.58
C ASP A 405 -20.01 -12.05 -4.99
N LEU A 406 -18.86 -12.73 -5.09
CA LEU A 406 -18.32 -13.25 -6.35
C LEU A 406 -19.09 -14.51 -6.82
N LEU A 407 -19.57 -15.33 -5.88
CA LEU A 407 -20.42 -16.49 -6.14
C LEU A 407 -21.82 -16.08 -6.64
N GLU A 408 -22.38 -15.01 -6.09
CA GLU A 408 -23.72 -14.53 -6.48
C GLU A 408 -23.72 -13.92 -7.91
N LEU A 409 -22.62 -13.30 -8.34
CA LEU A 409 -22.46 -12.75 -9.69
C LEU A 409 -22.15 -13.84 -10.75
N LEU A 410 -21.43 -14.90 -10.37
CA LEU A 410 -21.15 -16.05 -11.24
C LEU A 410 -22.41 -16.88 -11.53
N GLY A 411 -23.34 -16.96 -10.58
CA GLY A 411 -24.62 -17.66 -10.74
C GLY A 411 -25.49 -17.13 -11.89
N ASN A 412 -25.46 -15.80 -12.12
CA ASN A 412 -26.23 -15.15 -13.19
C ASN A 412 -25.62 -15.31 -14.59
N SER A 413 -24.37 -15.78 -14.70
CA SER A 413 -23.67 -15.98 -15.98
C SER A 413 -23.93 -17.38 -16.60
N ASN A 414 -24.57 -18.28 -15.85
CA ASN A 414 -24.67 -19.69 -16.21
C ASN A 414 -25.75 -19.98 -17.29
N GLU A 415 -26.75 -19.10 -17.46
CA GLU A 415 -27.84 -19.31 -18.43
C GLU A 415 -27.42 -19.08 -19.90
N TYR A 416 -26.36 -18.31 -20.14
CA TYR A 416 -25.88 -18.03 -21.51
C TYR A 416 -24.77 -19.00 -21.97
N MET A 417 -24.13 -19.73 -21.05
CA MET A 417 -22.98 -20.59 -21.38
C MET A 417 -23.38 -22.01 -21.82
N THR A 418 -24.58 -22.48 -21.44
CA THR A 418 -25.06 -23.84 -21.76
C THR A 418 -25.31 -24.06 -23.25
N ALA A 419 -25.53 -23.00 -24.03
CA ALA A 419 -25.85 -23.09 -25.46
C ALA A 419 -24.61 -23.29 -26.37
N ALA A 420 -23.39 -23.04 -25.88
CA ALA A 420 -22.17 -23.06 -26.70
C ALA A 420 -21.32 -24.35 -26.59
N MET A 421 -21.60 -25.22 -25.61
CA MET A 421 -20.72 -26.37 -25.28
C MET A 421 -20.96 -27.68 -26.04
N ILE A 422 -21.83 -27.74 -27.05
CA ILE A 422 -22.09 -29.00 -27.78
C ILE A 422 -21.07 -29.26 -28.92
N GLY A 423 -20.23 -28.28 -29.29
CA GLY A 423 -19.25 -28.43 -30.37
C GLY A 423 -17.81 -28.62 -29.89
N THR A 424 -17.20 -29.74 -30.31
CA THR A 424 -15.74 -30.01 -30.37
C THR A 424 -15.05 -30.54 -29.11
N LYS A 425 -15.05 -31.88 -29.00
CA LYS A 425 -14.19 -32.70 -28.13
C LYS A 425 -12.85 -33.02 -28.80
N LYS A 426 -11.79 -33.04 -27.98
CA LYS A 426 -10.46 -33.70 -28.09
C LYS A 426 -9.25 -32.81 -28.42
N SER A 427 -8.62 -32.28 -27.37
CA SER A 427 -7.17 -32.07 -27.26
C SER A 427 -6.77 -32.17 -25.78
N ALA A 428 -5.55 -32.64 -25.48
CA ALA A 428 -5.03 -32.83 -24.13
C ALA A 428 -4.90 -31.53 -23.31
N GLU A 429 -4.99 -30.35 -23.96
CA GLU A 429 -5.08 -29.03 -23.31
C GLU A 429 -6.42 -28.82 -22.59
N ASN A 430 -7.50 -29.53 -22.99
CA ASN A 430 -8.79 -29.44 -22.31
C ASN A 430 -8.78 -30.07 -20.91
N LYS A 431 -7.82 -30.97 -20.61
CA LYS A 431 -7.73 -31.62 -19.30
C LYS A 431 -7.32 -30.63 -18.21
N TYR A 432 -6.42 -29.69 -18.51
CA TYR A 432 -6.02 -28.64 -17.57
C TYR A 432 -7.12 -27.60 -17.35
N ILE A 433 -7.90 -27.33 -18.41
CA ILE A 433 -9.05 -26.42 -18.32
C ILE A 433 -10.20 -27.10 -17.56
N GLU A 434 -10.46 -28.38 -17.79
CA GLU A 434 -11.42 -29.19 -17.02
C GLU A 434 -11.01 -29.31 -15.55
N GLU A 435 -9.72 -29.57 -15.24
CA GLU A 435 -9.22 -29.60 -13.86
C GLU A 435 -9.30 -28.24 -13.16
N THR A 436 -9.13 -27.14 -13.90
CA THR A 436 -9.29 -25.77 -13.36
C THR A 436 -10.77 -25.45 -13.11
N ILE A 437 -11.68 -25.91 -13.98
CA ILE A 437 -13.13 -25.73 -13.81
C ILE A 437 -13.65 -26.61 -12.66
N GLU A 438 -13.19 -27.86 -12.56
CA GLU A 438 -13.56 -28.79 -11.48
C GLU A 438 -13.01 -28.32 -10.13
N ALA A 439 -11.83 -27.68 -10.10
CA ALA A 439 -11.31 -27.01 -8.91
C ALA A 439 -12.19 -25.82 -8.50
N VAL A 440 -12.63 -24.99 -9.45
CA VAL A 440 -13.54 -23.85 -9.20
C VAL A 440 -14.93 -24.32 -8.76
N GLU A 441 -15.45 -25.42 -9.31
CA GLU A 441 -16.73 -26.01 -8.88
C GLU A 441 -16.65 -26.69 -7.51
N SER A 442 -15.50 -27.25 -7.12
CA SER A 442 -15.30 -27.90 -5.82
C SER A 442 -15.22 -26.93 -4.63
N VAL A 443 -14.93 -25.66 -4.90
CA VAL A 443 -14.88 -24.57 -3.91
C VAL A 443 -16.28 -23.96 -3.68
N GLY A 444 -17.27 -24.33 -4.49
CA GLY A 444 -18.67 -23.94 -4.32
C GLY A 444 -19.48 -24.95 -3.50
N ARG A 445 -19.36 -24.90 -2.16
CA ARG A 445 -20.41 -25.36 -1.23
C ARG A 445 -20.45 -24.54 0.05
#